data_AF-A0A1H9B1I8-F1
#
_entry.id   AF-A0A1H9B1I8-F1
#
_cell.length_a   1.000
_cell.length_b   1.000
_cell.length_c   1.000
_cell.angle_alpha   90.00
_cell.angle_beta   90.00
_cell.angle_gamma   90.00
#
_symmetry.space_group_name_H-M   'P 1'
#
loop_
_entity.id
_entity.type
_entity.pdbx_description
1 polymer ?
#
loop_
_entity_poly.entity_id
_entity_poly.type
_entity_poly.pdbx_seq_one_letter_code
_entity_poly.pdbx_strand_id
1 'polypeptide(L)' 'MFKKYKLTLIGVIIGGVLGYLYYLFIGCASGTCKITSNPLNSSLYFALMGGLLFSFFEKKS' A
#
# COMPACT_ATOMS: atom_id res chain seq x y z
N MET A 1 1.34 15.96 19.46
CA MET A 1 0.41 14.84 19.15
C MET A 1 0.60 14.25 17.74
N PHE A 2 0.52 15.03 16.65
CA PHE A 2 0.43 14.50 15.26
C PHE A 2 1.72 14.05 14.55
N LYS A 3 2.91 14.21 15.15
CA LYS A 3 4.17 13.85 14.47
C LYS A 3 4.44 12.35 14.39
N LYS A 4 3.80 11.54 15.24
CA LYS A 4 3.98 10.09 15.28
C LYS A 4 3.52 9.42 13.98
N TYR A 5 2.24 9.57 13.66
CA TYR A 5 1.60 8.87 12.53
C TYR A 5 1.91 9.43 11.13
N LYS A 6 2.79 10.43 11.01
CA LYS A 6 3.16 10.99 9.70
C LYS A 6 3.81 9.94 8.81
N LEU A 7 4.71 9.10 9.35
CA LEU A 7 5.34 8.02 8.59
C LEU A 7 4.30 6.99 8.13
N THR A 8 3.43 6.58 9.05
CA THR A 8 2.37 5.60 8.76
C THR A 8 1.43 6.11 7.67
N LEU A 9 0.97 7.37 7.73
CA LEU A 9 0.10 7.96 6.72
C LEU A 9 0.78 8.04 5.34
N ILE A 10 2.06 8.39 5.30
CA ILE A 10 2.86 8.39 4.08
C ILE A 10 3.00 6.96 3.52
N GLY A 11 3.24 5.97 4.38
CA GLY A 11 3.30 4.55 4.01
C GLY A 11 2.00 4.03 3.41
N VAL A 12 0.85 4.44 3.94
CA VAL A 12 -0.47 4.08 3.39
C VAL A 12 -0.68 4.68 2.00
N ILE A 13 -0.38 5.97 1.83
CA ILE A 13 -0.55 6.65 0.53
C ILE A 13 0.39 6.05 -0.52
N ILE A 14 1.67 5.89 -0.19
CA ILE A 14 2.68 5.32 -1.10
C ILE A 14 2.33 3.86 -1.41
N GLY A 15 1.94 3.06 -0.40
CA GLY A 15 1.51 1.68 -0.59
C GLY A 15 0.30 1.55 -1.50
N GLY A 16 -0.72 2.41 -1.34
CA GLY A 16 -1.90 2.43 -2.21
C GLY A 16 -1.58 2.79 -3.65
N VAL A 17 -0.74 3.81 -3.87
CA VAL A 17 -0.30 4.22 -5.22
C VAL A 17 0.51 3.10 -5.87
N LEU A 18 1.49 2.52 -5.16
CA LEU A 18 2.27 1.40 -5.66
C LEU A 18 1.41 0.17 -5.95
N GLY A 19 0.40 -0.12 -5.13
CA GLY A 19 -0.55 -1.21 -5.36
C GLY A 19 -1.40 -1.01 -6.61
N TYR A 20 -1.85 0.22 -6.86
CA TYR A 20 -2.60 0.57 -8.08
C TYR A 20 -1.73 0.46 -9.33
N LEU A 21 -0.48 0.97 -9.28
CA LEU A 21 0.49 0.77 -10.36
C LEU A 21 0.80 -0.73 -10.55
N TYR A 22 0.99 -1.50 -9.48
CA TYR A 22 1.23 -2.93 -9.57
C TYR A 22 0.06 -3.67 -10.23
N TYR A 23 -1.18 -3.31 -9.90
CA TYR A 23 -2.38 -3.82 -10.57
C TYR A 23 -2.37 -3.50 -12.07
N LEU A 24 -2.08 -2.26 -12.46
CA LEU A 24 -2.09 -1.82 -13.87
C LEU A 24 -0.95 -2.43 -14.70
N PHE A 25 0.29 -2.37 -14.21
CA PHE A 25 1.48 -2.73 -14.99
C PHE A 25 1.84 -4.22 -14.92
N ILE A 26 1.51 -4.90 -13.82
CA ILE A 26 2.01 -6.26 -13.55
C ILE A 26 0.86 -7.26 -13.45
N GLY A 27 -0.14 -6.97 -12.61
CA GLY A 27 -1.22 -7.90 -12.30
C GLY A 27 -2.22 -8.11 -13.44
N CYS A 28 -2.73 -7.03 -14.03
CA CYS A 28 -3.74 -7.11 -15.09
C CYS A 28 -3.10 -7.34 -16.47
N ALA A 29 -1.92 -6.75 -16.73
CA ALA A 29 -1.18 -6.91 -17.99
C ALA A 29 -0.63 -8.34 -18.20
N SER A 30 -0.31 -9.07 -17.13
CA SER A 30 0.22 -10.44 -17.24
C SER A 30 -0.87 -11.53 -17.34
N GLY A 31 -2.15 -11.17 -17.46
CA GLY A 31 -3.26 -12.14 -17.56
C GLY A 31 -3.52 -12.96 -16.29
N THR A 32 -2.86 -12.61 -15.18
CA THR A 32 -2.97 -13.32 -13.90
C THR A 32 -3.34 -12.33 -12.79
N CYS A 33 -4.63 -11.99 -12.69
CA CYS A 33 -5.18 -11.20 -11.58
C CYS A 33 -5.17 -12.01 -10.26
N LYS A 34 -3.97 -12.35 -9.75
CA LYS A 34 -3.77 -13.17 -8.54
C LYS A 34 -4.12 -12.44 -7.24
N ILE A 35 -4.09 -11.10 -7.22
CA ILE A 35 -4.28 -10.33 -5.97
C ILE A 35 -5.73 -9.86 -5.80
N THR A 36 -6.48 -9.61 -6.90
CA THR A 36 -7.96 -9.51 -7.01
C THR A 36 -8.30 -8.85 -8.36
N SER A 37 -9.38 -9.29 -9.04
CA SER A 37 -9.89 -8.69 -10.29
C SER A 37 -10.23 -7.18 -10.17
N ASN A 38 -10.48 -6.69 -8.94
CA ASN A 38 -10.79 -5.30 -8.64
C ASN A 38 -9.57 -4.47 -8.19
N PRO A 39 -9.34 -3.27 -8.80
CA PRO A 39 -8.24 -2.37 -8.45
C PRO A 39 -8.30 -1.86 -7.01
N LEU A 40 -9.50 -1.77 -6.43
CA LEU A 40 -9.73 -1.32 -5.06
C LEU A 40 -9.10 -2.26 -4.02
N ASN A 41 -9.29 -3.57 -4.16
CA ASN A 41 -8.77 -4.53 -3.18
C ASN A 41 -7.25 -4.63 -3.24
N SER A 42 -6.66 -4.55 -4.44
CA SER A 42 -5.20 -4.55 -4.58
C SER A 42 -4.59 -3.28 -3.97
N SER A 43 -5.14 -2.10 -4.27
CA SER A 43 -4.68 -0.84 -3.70
C SER A 43 -4.84 -0.82 -2.17
N LEU A 44 -5.96 -1.33 -1.63
CA LEU A 44 -6.21 -1.41 -0.21
C LEU A 44 -5.23 -2.37 0.49
N TYR A 45 -4.93 -3.52 -0.12
CA TYR A 45 -3.99 -4.50 0.42
C TYR A 45 -2.57 -3.90 0.53
N PHE A 46 -2.07 -3.28 -0.53
CA PHE A 46 -0.76 -2.63 -0.51
C PHE A 46 -0.74 -1.37 0.36
N ALA A 47 -1.84 -0.62 0.47
CA ALA A 47 -1.97 0.50 1.40
C ALA A 47 -1.90 0.04 2.86
N LEU A 48 -2.58 -1.05 3.20
CA LEU A 48 -2.52 -1.66 4.53
C LEU A 48 -1.12 -2.19 4.84
N MET A 49 -0.51 -2.92 3.90
CA MET A 49 0.87 -3.38 4.06
C MET A 49 1.86 -2.24 4.18
N GLY A 50 1.77 -1.20 3.34
CA GLY A 50 2.63 -0.02 3.39
C GLY A 50 2.48 0.75 4.69
N GLY A 51 1.25 0.95 5.16
CA GLY A 51 0.99 1.55 6.47
C GLY A 51 1.58 0.74 7.62
N LEU A 52 1.39 -0.59 7.60
CA LEU A 52 1.94 -1.48 8.63
C LEU A 52 3.47 -1.44 8.65
N LEU A 53 4.11 -1.51 7.47
CA LEU A 53 5.56 -1.54 7.31
C LEU A 53 6.20 -0.25 7.82
N PHE A 54 5.63 0.91 7.48
CA PHE A 54 6.12 2.20 7.95
C PHE A 54 5.75 2.48 9.42
N SER A 55 4.70 1.85 9.95
CA SER A 55 4.36 1.87 11.37
C SER A 55 5.41 1.16 12.22
N PHE A 56 6.01 0.06 11.72
CA PHE A 56 7.15 -0.59 12.39
C PHE A 56 8.41 0.31 12.47
N PHE A 57 8.57 1.22 11.51
CA PHE A 57 9.67 2.20 11.49
C PHE A 57 9.36 3.48 12.30
N GLU A 58 8.14 3.62 12.80
CA GLU A 58 7.77 4.73 13.65
C GLU A 58 8.51 4.60 15.00
N LYS A 59 9.65 5.29 15.12
CA LYS A 59 10.48 5.28 16.32
C LYS A 59 9.62 5.60 17.54
N LYS A 60 9.48 4.62 18.43
CA LYS A 60 8.98 4.80 19.79
C LYS A 60 10.07 5.52 20.60
N SER A 61 10.25 6.81 20.36
CA SER A 61 11.00 7.70 21.25
C SER A 61 10.09 8.28 22.31
#